data_AF-A0A9D2GKR8-F1
#
_entry.id   AF-A0A9D2GKR8-F1
#
_cell.length_a   1.000
_cell.length_b   1.000
_cell.length_c   1.000
_cell.angle_alpha   90.00
_cell.angle_beta   90.00
_cell.angle_gamma   90.00
#
_symmetry.space_group_name_H-M   'P 1'
#
loop_
_entity.id
_entity.type
_entity.pdbx_description
1 polymer ?
#
loop_
_entity_poly.entity_id
_entity_poly.type
_entity_poly.pdbx_seq_one_letter_code
_entity_poly.pdbx_strand_id
1 'polypeptide(L)'
;MTGMQEPAGQPAKTRYHLLDEIRGFAVVCMVFYHGFYTLASLFHSAAGSALLAFFTPAEPYFAGLFILISGIASQLTHSNLIRGLKLLGVSLAFTLVTWALGFVGMNVVIWFGILHMLAVCMLLAAAVNRPLRKLKYPVVGILICLVLFLATMHIREGWLGFPFLRWELPAAVMECKWLFPLGVITPGFYSADYFPLFPWMFVFFAGASIGLWAVRGKFPAFMAKSRVRPLAFVGRHALLIYILHQPVLYGLFSLVQWIIQAVS
;
A
#
# COMPACT_ATOMS: atom_id res chain seq x y z
N MET A 1 -33.77 -1.82 48.63
CA MET A 1 -33.48 -1.06 47.41
C MET A 1 -32.09 -1.43 46.93
N THR A 2 -31.97 -2.54 46.20
CA THR A 2 -30.72 -3.06 45.65
C THR A 2 -30.47 -2.39 44.31
N GLY A 3 -29.55 -1.42 44.29
CA GLY A 3 -29.09 -0.77 43.07
C GLY A 3 -28.34 -1.77 42.20
N MET A 4 -28.97 -2.23 41.12
CA MET A 4 -28.29 -2.99 40.08
C MET A 4 -27.26 -2.08 39.41
N GLN A 5 -25.98 -2.43 39.56
CA GLN A 5 -24.91 -1.85 38.78
C GLN A 5 -25.11 -2.24 37.31
N GLU A 6 -25.32 -1.24 36.45
CA GLU A 6 -25.27 -1.44 35.00
C GLU A 6 -23.89 -1.98 34.61
N PRO A 7 -23.82 -3.01 33.74
CA PRO A 7 -22.53 -3.51 33.27
C PRO A 7 -21.86 -2.41 32.45
N ALA A 8 -20.59 -2.13 32.77
CA ALA A 8 -19.75 -1.19 32.04
C ALA A 8 -19.79 -1.51 30.53
N GLY A 9 -20.51 -0.68 29.78
CA GLY A 9 -20.65 -0.81 28.34
C GLY A 9 -19.26 -0.83 27.69
N GLN A 10 -19.02 -1.83 26.84
CA GLN A 10 -17.83 -1.87 26.00
C GLN A 10 -17.67 -0.50 25.32
N PRO A 11 -16.48 0.12 25.35
CA PRO A 11 -16.30 1.43 24.74
C PRO A 11 -16.73 1.35 23.28
N ALA A 12 -17.71 2.17 22.90
CA ALA A 12 -18.20 2.25 21.53
C ALA A 12 -16.99 2.38 20.60
N LYS A 13 -16.87 1.46 19.61
CA LYS A 13 -15.76 1.46 18.65
C LYS A 13 -15.72 2.83 17.96
N THR A 14 -14.82 3.69 18.42
CA THR A 14 -14.65 5.02 17.84
C THR A 14 -14.06 4.87 16.46
N ARG A 15 -14.81 5.27 15.44
CA ARG A 15 -14.34 5.26 14.06
C ARG A 15 -13.54 6.52 13.78
N TYR A 16 -12.32 6.36 13.26
CA TYR A 16 -11.45 7.48 12.90
C TYR A 16 -11.65 7.86 11.43
N HIS A 17 -12.61 8.75 11.17
CA HIS A 17 -12.98 9.18 9.82
C HIS A 17 -11.83 9.83 9.04
N LEU A 18 -10.92 10.53 9.72
CA LEU A 18 -9.77 11.16 9.07
C LEU A 18 -8.83 10.12 8.43
N LEU A 19 -8.71 8.91 9.00
CA LEU A 19 -7.91 7.85 8.38
C LEU A 19 -8.50 7.39 7.05
N ASP A 20 -9.84 7.33 6.96
CA ASP A 20 -10.53 7.02 5.70
C ASP A 20 -10.35 8.18 4.70
N GLU A 21 -10.37 9.45 5.14
CA GLU A 21 -10.15 10.61 4.26
C GLU A 21 -8.72 10.66 3.68
N ILE A 22 -7.71 10.47 4.52
CA ILE A 22 -6.31 10.47 4.07
C ILE A 22 -6.04 9.26 3.15
N ARG A 23 -6.62 8.09 3.46
CA ARG A 23 -6.55 6.93 2.54
C ARG A 23 -7.22 7.24 1.21
N GLY A 24 -8.38 7.90 1.25
CA GLY A 24 -9.10 8.31 0.05
C GLY A 24 -8.30 9.26 -0.81
N PHE A 25 -7.63 10.24 -0.19
CA PHE A 25 -6.69 11.14 -0.88
C PHE A 25 -5.57 10.36 -1.58
N ALA A 26 -4.90 9.43 -0.87
CA ALA A 26 -3.85 8.61 -1.46
C ALA A 26 -4.33 7.79 -2.66
N VAL A 27 -5.55 7.23 -2.58
CA VAL A 27 -6.18 6.50 -3.68
C VAL A 27 -6.45 7.41 -4.88
N VAL A 28 -6.96 8.63 -4.65
CA VAL A 28 -7.19 9.61 -5.73
C VAL A 28 -5.87 9.95 -6.43
N CYS A 29 -4.80 10.20 -5.68
CA CYS A 29 -3.48 10.44 -6.26
C CYS A 29 -3.00 9.25 -7.09
N MET A 30 -3.14 8.02 -6.58
CA MET A 30 -2.80 6.81 -7.32
C MET A 30 -3.56 6.69 -8.65
N VAL A 31 -4.87 6.98 -8.66
CA VAL A 31 -5.69 6.96 -9.88
C VAL A 31 -5.19 7.97 -10.91
N PHE A 32 -4.86 9.20 -10.49
CA PHE A 32 -4.29 10.21 -11.38
C PHE A 32 -2.93 9.78 -11.93
N TYR A 33 -2.05 9.28 -11.07
CA TYR A 33 -0.74 8.77 -11.47
C TYR A 33 -0.86 7.70 -12.57
N HIS A 34 -1.68 6.67 -12.35
CA HIS A 34 -1.89 5.62 -13.35
C HIS A 34 -2.65 6.11 -14.58
N GLY A 35 -3.51 7.11 -14.45
CA GLY A 35 -4.14 7.79 -15.58
C GLY A 35 -3.10 8.43 -16.50
N PHE A 36 -2.17 9.21 -15.92
CA PHE A 36 -1.08 9.83 -16.65
C PHE A 36 -0.13 8.79 -17.24
N TYR A 37 0.20 7.74 -16.48
CA TYR A 37 1.00 6.62 -16.97
C TYR A 37 0.36 5.95 -18.18
N THR A 38 -0.96 5.70 -18.13
CA THR A 38 -1.71 5.08 -19.22
C THR A 38 -1.71 5.96 -20.46
N LEU A 39 -1.96 7.26 -20.31
CA LEU A 39 -1.90 8.22 -21.42
C LEU A 39 -0.51 8.30 -22.06
N ALA A 40 0.54 8.29 -21.25
CA ALA A 40 1.92 8.35 -21.71
C ALA A 40 2.36 7.06 -22.42
N SER A 41 2.09 5.91 -21.81
CA SER A 41 2.66 4.61 -22.24
C SER A 41 1.80 3.86 -23.26
N LEU A 42 0.47 3.88 -23.14
CA LEU A 42 -0.42 3.15 -24.05
C LEU A 42 -0.93 4.06 -25.17
N PHE A 43 -1.27 5.31 -24.86
CA PHE A 43 -1.81 6.27 -25.84
C PHE A 43 -0.77 7.21 -26.44
N HIS A 44 0.50 7.11 -26.02
CA HIS A 44 1.63 7.88 -26.56
C HIS A 44 1.38 9.41 -26.56
N SER A 45 0.61 9.90 -25.58
CA SER A 45 0.23 11.30 -25.48
C SER A 45 1.35 12.15 -24.87
N ALA A 46 1.77 13.20 -25.58
CA ALA A 46 2.76 14.16 -25.08
C ALA A 46 2.31 14.84 -23.78
N ALA A 47 1.02 15.19 -23.68
CA ALA A 47 0.44 15.74 -22.45
C ALA A 47 0.46 14.72 -21.31
N GLY A 48 0.18 13.44 -21.61
CA GLY A 48 0.30 12.34 -20.65
C GLY A 48 1.72 12.21 -20.10
N SER A 49 2.73 12.23 -20.97
CA SER A 49 4.14 12.16 -20.58
C SER A 49 4.56 13.35 -19.70
N ALA A 50 4.12 14.57 -20.03
CA ALA A 50 4.43 15.76 -19.24
C ALA A 50 3.78 15.71 -17.85
N LEU A 51 2.51 15.32 -17.77
CA LEU A 51 1.79 15.17 -16.51
C LEU A 51 2.38 14.05 -15.65
N LEU A 52 2.77 12.93 -16.26
CA LEU A 52 3.45 11.84 -15.57
C LEU A 52 4.78 12.33 -14.97
N ALA A 53 5.63 12.98 -15.77
CA ALA A 53 6.92 13.49 -15.29
C ALA A 53 6.78 14.47 -14.13
N PHE A 54 5.76 15.34 -14.16
CA PHE A 54 5.44 16.25 -13.06
C PHE A 54 4.98 15.52 -11.80
N PHE A 55 4.19 14.44 -11.95
CA PHE A 55 3.52 13.78 -10.84
C PHE A 55 4.29 12.59 -10.24
N THR A 56 5.20 11.96 -10.99
CA THR A 56 6.03 10.83 -10.55
C THR A 56 6.80 11.07 -9.25
N PRO A 57 7.41 12.25 -8.99
CA PRO A 57 8.07 12.51 -7.72
C PRO A 57 7.15 12.37 -6.49
N ALA A 58 5.83 12.53 -6.66
CA ALA A 58 4.85 12.41 -5.57
C ALA A 58 4.48 10.94 -5.25
N GLU A 59 4.75 10.00 -6.17
CA GLU A 59 4.36 8.60 -6.08
C GLU A 59 4.77 7.90 -4.78
N PRO A 60 6.05 7.97 -4.36
CA PRO A 60 6.51 7.26 -3.17
C PRO A 60 5.80 7.75 -1.90
N TYR A 61 5.39 9.02 -1.87
CA TYR A 61 4.77 9.64 -0.71
C TYR A 61 3.33 9.18 -0.50
N PHE A 62 2.49 9.18 -1.55
CA PHE A 62 1.11 8.70 -1.40
C PHE A 62 1.04 7.17 -1.28
N ALA A 63 1.98 6.43 -1.90
CA ALA A 63 2.12 5.00 -1.68
C ALA A 63 2.52 4.71 -0.22
N GLY A 64 3.57 5.37 0.28
CA GLY A 64 3.99 5.27 1.69
C GLY A 64 2.87 5.63 2.66
N LEU A 65 2.10 6.68 2.37
CA LEU A 65 0.94 7.08 3.16
C LEU A 65 -0.15 6.01 3.19
N PHE A 66 -0.46 5.41 2.04
CA PHE A 66 -1.43 4.31 1.96
C PHE A 66 -1.00 3.09 2.77
N ILE A 67 0.30 2.75 2.72
CA ILE A 67 0.90 1.64 3.47
C ILE A 67 0.88 1.93 4.97
N LEU A 68 1.26 3.14 5.38
CA LEU A 68 1.24 3.59 6.78
C LEU A 68 -0.18 3.48 7.36
N ILE A 69 -1.19 3.98 6.63
CA ILE A 69 -2.59 3.91 7.07
C ILE A 69 -3.09 2.47 7.13
N SER A 70 -2.67 1.61 6.20
CA SER A 70 -2.97 0.18 6.24
C SER A 70 -2.39 -0.48 7.49
N GLY A 71 -1.18 -0.07 7.88
CA GLY A 71 -0.54 -0.41 9.15
C GLY A 71 -1.37 0.01 10.37
N ILE A 72 -1.79 1.28 10.44
CA ILE A 72 -2.63 1.80 11.52
C ILE A 72 -3.95 1.00 11.61
N ALA A 73 -4.60 0.79 10.47
CA ALA A 73 -5.85 0.05 10.37
C ALA A 73 -5.72 -1.45 10.71
N SER A 74 -4.50 -2.00 10.72
CA SER A 74 -4.26 -3.38 11.15
C SER A 74 -4.43 -3.55 12.66
N GLN A 75 -4.26 -2.50 13.46
CA GLN A 75 -4.49 -2.56 14.92
C GLN A 75 -5.96 -2.42 15.32
N LEU A 76 -6.76 -1.81 14.45
CA LEU A 76 -8.16 -1.52 14.71
C LEU A 76 -9.11 -2.64 14.26
N THR A 77 -8.56 -3.71 13.67
CA THR A 77 -9.33 -4.80 13.10
C THR A 77 -9.47 -5.98 14.04
N HIS A 78 -10.47 -6.82 13.78
CA HIS A 78 -10.71 -8.02 14.59
C HIS A 78 -9.71 -9.15 14.29
N SER A 79 -9.42 -9.39 13.00
CA SER A 79 -8.49 -10.44 12.58
C SER A 79 -7.67 -10.01 11.37
N ASN A 80 -6.38 -9.76 11.59
CA ASN A 80 -5.42 -9.51 10.51
C ASN A 80 -5.18 -10.77 9.68
N LEU A 81 -5.28 -11.97 10.27
CA LEU A 81 -5.08 -13.23 9.57
C LEU A 81 -6.10 -13.40 8.44
N ILE A 82 -7.40 -13.25 8.76
CA ILE A 82 -8.48 -13.42 7.76
C ILE A 82 -8.38 -12.35 6.67
N ARG A 83 -8.11 -11.10 7.05
CA ARG A 83 -7.93 -10.00 6.08
C ARG A 83 -6.73 -10.21 5.18
N GLY A 84 -5.60 -10.63 5.75
CA GLY A 84 -4.38 -10.94 5.02
C GLY A 84 -4.58 -12.09 4.04
N LEU A 85 -5.21 -13.20 4.46
CA LEU A 85 -5.51 -14.33 3.58
C LEU A 85 -6.46 -13.96 2.43
N LYS A 86 -7.51 -13.18 2.72
CA LYS A 86 -8.42 -12.67 1.66
C LYS A 86 -7.67 -11.79 0.66
N LEU A 87 -6.85 -10.86 1.15
CA LEU A 87 -6.08 -9.96 0.31
C LEU A 87 -5.03 -10.72 -0.51
N LEU A 88 -4.41 -11.75 0.08
CA LEU A 88 -3.48 -12.63 -0.61
C LEU A 88 -4.18 -13.32 -1.79
N GLY A 89 -5.35 -13.92 -1.55
CA GLY A 89 -6.16 -14.52 -2.61
C GLY A 89 -6.50 -13.55 -3.74
N VAL A 90 -6.91 -12.32 -3.40
CA VAL A 90 -7.14 -11.26 -4.40
C VAL A 90 -5.85 -10.94 -5.16
N SER A 91 -4.73 -10.76 -4.48
CA SER A 91 -3.45 -10.41 -5.12
C SER A 91 -2.96 -11.51 -6.08
N LEU A 92 -3.09 -12.79 -5.70
CA LEU A 92 -2.73 -13.91 -6.57
C LEU A 92 -3.65 -14.01 -7.79
N ALA A 93 -4.94 -13.68 -7.63
CA ALA A 93 -5.85 -13.58 -8.76
C ALA A 93 -5.43 -12.46 -9.73
N PHE A 94 -4.94 -11.32 -9.22
CA PHE A 94 -4.35 -10.26 -10.05
C PHE A 94 -3.14 -10.76 -10.84
N THR A 95 -2.21 -11.48 -10.20
CA THR A 95 -1.06 -12.09 -10.87
C THR A 95 -1.51 -13.02 -11.99
N LEU A 96 -2.47 -13.90 -11.72
CA LEU A 96 -3.04 -14.82 -12.72
C LEU A 96 -3.67 -14.09 -13.90
N VAL A 97 -4.54 -13.10 -13.63
CA VAL A 97 -5.23 -12.32 -14.67
C VAL A 97 -4.23 -11.54 -15.51
N THR A 98 -3.32 -10.80 -14.88
CA THR A 98 -2.33 -9.98 -15.60
C THR A 98 -1.29 -10.80 -16.34
N TRP A 99 -0.93 -11.98 -15.83
CA TRP A 99 -0.13 -12.95 -16.56
C TRP A 99 -0.88 -13.50 -17.78
N ALA A 100 -2.16 -13.86 -17.62
CA ALA A 100 -2.97 -14.39 -18.71
C ALA A 100 -3.21 -13.35 -19.84
N LEU A 101 -3.27 -12.06 -19.52
CA LEU A 101 -3.33 -10.98 -20.51
C LEU A 101 -2.09 -10.97 -21.45
N GLY A 102 -0.97 -11.54 -21.01
CA GLY A 102 0.20 -11.75 -21.86
C GLY A 102 -0.09 -12.64 -23.08
N PHE A 103 -1.01 -13.61 -22.99
CA PHE A 103 -1.43 -14.44 -24.13
C PHE A 103 -2.18 -13.65 -25.21
N VAL A 104 -2.72 -12.48 -24.85
CA VAL A 104 -3.40 -11.55 -25.77
C VAL A 104 -2.48 -10.39 -26.17
N GLY A 105 -1.16 -10.53 -25.92
CA GLY A 105 -0.14 -9.55 -26.29
C GLY A 105 0.04 -8.39 -25.31
N MET A 106 -0.65 -8.39 -24.15
CA MET A 106 -0.52 -7.33 -23.15
C MET A 106 0.48 -7.72 -22.06
N ASN A 107 1.70 -7.18 -22.12
CA ASN A 107 2.76 -7.43 -21.13
C ASN A 107 2.60 -6.56 -19.87
N VAL A 108 1.61 -6.88 -19.04
CA VAL A 108 1.24 -6.11 -17.82
C VAL A 108 1.29 -6.95 -16.53
N VAL A 109 2.08 -8.01 -16.51
CA VAL A 109 2.15 -8.96 -15.39
C VAL A 109 2.54 -8.29 -14.06
N ILE A 110 1.78 -8.60 -13.01
CA ILE A 110 2.05 -8.15 -11.63
C ILE A 110 2.59 -9.34 -10.84
N TRP A 111 3.90 -9.40 -10.59
CA TRP A 111 4.53 -10.47 -9.81
C TRP A 111 4.46 -10.21 -8.31
N PHE A 112 4.69 -8.97 -7.86
CA PHE A 112 4.63 -8.59 -6.44
C PHE A 112 4.29 -7.11 -6.25
N GLY A 113 3.03 -6.76 -6.54
CA GLY A 113 2.49 -5.42 -6.35
C GLY A 113 2.13 -5.09 -4.90
N ILE A 114 1.55 -3.90 -4.68
CA ILE A 114 1.25 -3.39 -3.33
C ILE A 114 0.29 -4.30 -2.54
N LEU A 115 -0.65 -4.97 -3.22
CA LEU A 115 -1.61 -5.87 -2.55
C LEU A 115 -0.92 -7.12 -2.00
N HIS A 116 0.07 -7.67 -2.71
CA HIS A 116 0.85 -8.81 -2.23
C HIS A 116 1.61 -8.44 -0.96
N MET A 117 2.33 -7.32 -1.02
CA MET A 117 3.10 -6.80 0.11
C MET A 117 2.22 -6.50 1.31
N LEU A 118 1.07 -5.85 1.12
CA LEU A 118 0.11 -5.59 2.20
C LEU A 118 -0.48 -6.89 2.78
N ALA A 119 -0.78 -7.88 1.94
CA ALA A 119 -1.27 -9.18 2.39
C ALA A 119 -0.24 -9.87 3.31
N VAL A 120 1.02 -9.93 2.87
CA VAL A 120 2.12 -10.48 3.67
C VAL A 120 2.31 -9.69 4.96
N CYS A 121 2.31 -8.35 4.90
CA CYS A 121 2.42 -7.51 6.09
C CYS A 121 1.28 -7.76 7.10
N MET A 122 0.04 -7.97 6.64
CA MET A 122 -1.09 -8.31 7.52
C MET A 122 -0.93 -9.69 8.17
N LEU A 123 -0.42 -10.68 7.43
CA LEU A 123 -0.14 -12.02 7.97
C LEU A 123 0.97 -11.97 9.02
N LEU A 124 2.06 -11.25 8.72
CA LEU A 124 3.14 -11.00 9.68
C LEU A 124 2.63 -10.25 10.91
N ALA A 125 1.80 -9.22 10.71
CA ALA A 125 1.16 -8.49 11.81
C ALA A 125 0.26 -9.38 12.66
N ALA A 126 -0.42 -10.37 12.08
CA ALA A 126 -1.17 -11.36 12.84
C ALA A 126 -0.26 -12.20 13.75
N ALA A 127 0.91 -12.62 13.23
CA ALA A 127 1.90 -13.38 14.00
C ALA A 127 2.56 -12.55 15.12
N VAL A 128 2.93 -11.30 14.84
CA VAL A 128 3.63 -10.42 15.81
C VAL A 128 2.68 -9.54 16.63
N ASN A 129 1.36 -9.72 16.51
CA ASN A 129 0.39 -8.86 17.20
C ASN A 129 0.57 -8.87 18.73
N ARG A 130 0.80 -10.06 19.30
CA ARG A 130 0.98 -10.22 20.76
C ARG A 130 2.17 -9.41 21.29
N PRO A 131 3.41 -9.57 20.79
CA PRO A 131 4.53 -8.76 21.24
C PRO A 131 4.33 -7.28 20.92
N LEU A 132 3.77 -6.93 19.76
CA LEU A 132 3.54 -5.54 19.37
C LEU A 132 2.58 -4.82 20.33
N ARG A 133 1.50 -5.46 20.78
CA ARG A 133 0.56 -4.86 21.74
C ARG A 133 1.16 -4.67 23.14
N LYS A 134 2.16 -5.49 23.51
CA LYS A 134 2.90 -5.37 24.79
C LYS A 134 3.88 -4.18 24.82
N LEU A 135 4.18 -3.58 23.66
CA LEU A 135 5.15 -2.49 23.57
C LEU A 135 4.68 -1.26 24.36
N LYS A 136 5.30 -0.96 25.51
CA LYS A 136 4.89 0.16 26.38
C LYS A 136 4.90 1.51 25.65
N TYR A 137 5.91 1.75 24.82
CA TYR A 137 6.13 3.00 24.11
C TYR A 137 6.06 2.80 22.58
N PRO A 138 4.94 3.18 21.92
CA PRO A 138 4.80 3.04 20.46
C PRO A 138 5.88 3.76 19.66
N VAL A 139 6.42 4.87 20.18
CA VAL A 139 7.53 5.63 19.59
C VAL A 139 8.76 4.76 19.36
N VAL A 140 9.07 3.83 20.27
CA VAL A 140 10.20 2.91 20.10
C VAL A 140 10.01 2.03 18.87
N GLY A 141 8.79 1.53 18.64
CA GLY A 141 8.46 0.75 17.44
C GLY A 141 8.60 1.56 16.16
N ILE A 142 8.19 2.84 16.19
CA ILE A 142 8.36 3.76 15.06
C ILE A 142 9.84 4.00 14.77
N LEU A 143 10.66 4.27 15.79
CA LEU A 143 12.09 4.50 15.64
C LEU A 143 12.83 3.27 15.12
N ILE A 144 12.51 2.07 15.64
CA ILE A 144 13.06 0.81 15.12
C ILE A 144 12.71 0.63 13.64
N CYS A 145 11.44 0.86 13.27
CA CYS A 145 11.02 0.77 11.88
C CYS A 145 11.73 1.81 11.00
N LEU A 146 11.94 3.03 11.48
CA LEU A 146 12.70 4.05 10.74
C LEU A 146 14.15 3.63 10.51
N VAL A 147 14.82 3.13 11.55
CA VAL A 147 16.20 2.63 11.44
C VAL A 147 16.28 1.46 10.44
N LEU A 148 15.36 0.51 10.51
CA LEU A 148 15.32 -0.63 9.60
C LEU A 148 14.93 -0.24 8.16
N PHE A 149 14.06 0.76 8.00
CA PHE A 149 13.74 1.33 6.69
C PHE A 149 14.99 1.92 6.04
N LEU A 150 15.72 2.77 6.76
CA LEU A 150 16.95 3.40 6.27
C LEU A 150 18.03 2.34 5.99
N ALA A 151 18.12 1.31 6.83
CA ALA A 151 19.07 0.22 6.65
C ALA A 151 18.76 -0.70 5.46
N THR A 152 17.55 -0.66 4.89
CA THR A 152 17.11 -1.59 3.83
C THR A 152 16.63 -0.90 2.56
N MET A 153 16.58 0.44 2.52
CA MET A 153 16.08 1.18 1.37
C MET A 153 16.90 0.97 0.08
N HIS A 154 18.17 0.59 0.23
CA HIS A 154 19.10 0.35 -0.87
C HIS A 154 19.24 -1.12 -1.26
N ILE A 155 18.35 -2.01 -0.78
CA ILE A 155 18.42 -3.45 -1.10
C ILE A 155 18.41 -3.73 -2.60
N ARG A 156 17.71 -2.89 -3.39
CA ARG A 156 17.67 -2.99 -4.86
C ARG A 156 18.99 -2.65 -5.54
N GLU A 157 19.81 -1.83 -4.89
CA GLU A 157 21.16 -1.46 -5.34
C GLU A 157 22.19 -2.52 -4.95
N GLY A 158 21.79 -3.55 -4.19
CA GLY A 158 22.64 -4.66 -3.82
C GLY A 158 23.30 -4.55 -2.45
N TRP A 159 22.89 -3.60 -1.61
CA TRP A 159 23.52 -3.42 -0.30
C TRP A 159 22.53 -3.05 0.82
N LEU A 160 22.94 -3.30 2.06
CA LEU A 160 22.21 -3.01 3.28
C LEU A 160 23.05 -2.10 4.19
N GLY A 161 22.41 -1.37 5.10
CA GLY A 161 23.06 -0.52 6.09
C GLY A 161 22.88 0.97 5.80
N PHE A 162 23.85 1.78 6.24
CA PHE A 162 23.80 3.23 6.18
C PHE A 162 24.85 3.77 5.20
N PRO A 163 24.73 5.03 4.72
CA PRO A 163 25.72 5.60 3.80
C PRO A 163 27.17 5.47 4.28
N PHE A 164 27.40 5.47 5.60
CA PHE A 164 28.70 5.32 6.27
C PHE A 164 29.06 3.89 6.71
N LEU A 165 28.12 2.94 6.64
CA LEU A 165 28.33 1.54 7.03
C LEU A 165 27.51 0.64 6.09
N ARG A 166 28.14 0.22 4.99
CA ARG A 166 27.51 -0.58 3.93
C ARG A 166 27.89 -2.04 4.05
N TRP A 167 26.90 -2.90 3.88
CA TRP A 167 27.05 -4.34 3.75
C TRP A 167 26.60 -4.71 2.33
N GLU A 168 27.54 -5.08 1.48
CA GLU A 168 27.26 -5.57 0.13
C GLU A 168 26.64 -6.97 0.17
N LEU A 169 25.57 -7.19 -0.58
CA LEU A 169 24.95 -8.50 -0.71
C LEU A 169 25.84 -9.41 -1.58
N PRO A 170 26.01 -10.69 -1.20
CA PRO A 170 26.77 -11.63 -2.03
C PRO A 170 26.18 -11.75 -3.44
N ALA A 171 27.03 -11.94 -4.44
CA ALA A 171 26.60 -12.10 -5.85
C ALA A 171 25.54 -13.20 -6.02
N ALA A 172 25.70 -14.33 -5.31
CA ALA A 172 24.72 -15.43 -5.33
C ALA A 172 23.31 -15.00 -4.87
N VAL A 173 23.20 -14.01 -3.96
CA VAL A 173 21.91 -13.45 -3.53
C VAL A 173 21.34 -12.58 -4.65
N MET A 174 22.17 -11.74 -5.27
CA MET A 174 21.78 -10.83 -6.35
C MET A 174 21.36 -11.55 -7.64
N GLU A 175 21.81 -12.79 -7.84
CA GLU A 175 21.41 -13.64 -8.98
C GLU A 175 20.15 -14.48 -8.70
N CYS A 176 19.65 -14.51 -7.45
CA CYS A 176 18.52 -15.34 -7.08
C CYS A 176 17.19 -14.71 -7.50
N LYS A 177 16.63 -15.20 -8.61
CA LYS A 177 15.36 -14.75 -9.19
C LYS A 177 14.17 -14.84 -8.24
N TRP A 178 14.21 -15.68 -7.21
CA TRP A 178 13.10 -15.89 -6.27
C TRP A 178 13.04 -14.84 -5.15
N LEU A 179 14.06 -14.00 -5.01
CA LEU A 179 14.14 -12.99 -3.94
C LEU A 179 13.49 -11.64 -4.29
N PHE A 180 12.84 -11.53 -5.45
CA PHE A 180 12.10 -10.33 -5.84
C PHE A 180 11.06 -9.87 -4.81
N PRO A 181 10.35 -10.73 -4.04
CA PRO A 181 9.42 -10.24 -3.02
C PRO A 181 10.13 -9.52 -1.87
N LEU A 182 11.41 -9.83 -1.63
CA LEU A 182 12.20 -9.18 -0.59
C LEU A 182 12.79 -7.84 -1.07
N GLY A 183 12.91 -7.62 -2.38
CA GLY A 183 13.53 -6.41 -2.95
C GLY A 183 14.78 -6.67 -3.77
N VAL A 184 15.22 -7.92 -3.88
CA VAL A 184 16.37 -8.31 -4.71
C VAL A 184 15.87 -8.68 -6.10
N ILE A 185 16.25 -7.89 -7.11
CA ILE A 185 15.84 -8.09 -8.49
C ILE A 185 17.04 -8.45 -9.37
N THR A 186 16.84 -9.37 -10.30
CA THR A 186 17.84 -9.74 -11.31
C THR A 186 17.67 -8.92 -12.58
N PRO A 187 18.71 -8.77 -13.42
CA PRO A 187 18.57 -8.18 -14.75
C PRO A 187 17.42 -8.82 -15.55
N GLY A 188 16.61 -8.00 -16.21
CA GLY A 188 15.45 -8.45 -16.98
C GLY A 188 14.18 -8.71 -16.16
N PHE A 189 14.20 -8.51 -14.83
CA PHE A 189 12.97 -8.53 -14.04
C PHE A 189 12.06 -7.34 -14.41
N TYR A 190 10.81 -7.64 -14.72
CA TYR A 190 9.77 -6.64 -15.00
C TYR A 190 8.48 -7.01 -14.30
N SER A 191 7.82 -6.00 -13.74
CA SER A 191 6.45 -6.12 -13.24
C SER A 191 5.74 -4.77 -13.36
N ALA A 192 4.48 -4.79 -13.78
CA ALA A 192 3.68 -3.58 -13.96
C ALA A 192 3.38 -2.83 -12.64
N ASP A 193 3.38 -3.55 -11.52
CA ASP A 193 3.30 -3.00 -10.18
C ASP A 193 4.28 -3.77 -9.28
N TYR A 194 5.23 -3.08 -8.65
CA TYR A 194 6.29 -3.70 -7.86
C TYR A 194 6.55 -2.95 -6.55
N PHE A 195 6.12 -3.57 -5.44
CA PHE A 195 6.34 -3.09 -4.08
C PHE A 195 6.97 -4.20 -3.24
N PRO A 196 8.31 -4.27 -3.13
CA PRO A 196 8.97 -5.29 -2.32
C PRO A 196 8.67 -5.14 -0.83
N LEU A 197 8.90 -6.20 -0.05
CA LEU A 197 8.79 -6.15 1.40
C LEU A 197 9.79 -5.16 2.01
N PHE A 198 11.04 -5.15 1.56
CA PHE A 198 12.01 -4.17 2.02
C PHE A 198 12.10 -2.98 1.06
N PRO A 199 12.02 -1.73 1.54
CA PRO A 199 11.88 -1.32 2.94
C PRO A 199 10.40 -1.13 3.40
N TRP A 200 9.42 -1.30 2.50
CA TRP A 200 8.03 -0.87 2.68
C TRP A 200 7.29 -1.50 3.87
N MET A 201 7.62 -2.73 4.23
CA MET A 201 7.10 -3.41 5.41
C MET A 201 7.33 -2.59 6.69
N PHE A 202 8.44 -1.85 6.79
CA PHE A 202 8.72 -1.02 7.95
C PHE A 202 7.82 0.22 8.00
N VAL A 203 7.37 0.75 6.87
CA VAL A 203 6.34 1.79 6.83
C VAL A 203 5.02 1.24 7.37
N PHE A 204 4.66 0.01 6.97
CA PHE A 204 3.47 -0.66 7.51
C PHE A 204 3.56 -0.86 9.02
N PHE A 205 4.67 -1.38 9.54
CA PHE A 205 4.83 -1.62 10.98
C PHE A 205 5.03 -0.35 11.82
N ALA A 206 5.58 0.72 11.24
CA ALA A 206 5.54 2.06 11.84
C ALA A 206 4.08 2.50 12.00
N GLY A 207 3.26 2.32 10.98
CA GLY A 207 1.81 2.54 11.03
C GLY A 207 1.13 1.67 12.08
N ALA A 208 1.47 0.39 12.16
CA ALA A 208 0.95 -0.51 13.19
C ALA A 208 1.36 -0.09 14.60
N SER A 209 2.54 0.51 14.77
CA SER A 209 2.96 1.10 16.05
C SER A 209 2.14 2.34 16.39
N ILE A 210 1.93 3.25 15.43
CA ILE A 210 1.03 4.42 15.58
C ILE A 210 -0.39 3.96 15.98
N GLY A 211 -0.90 2.90 15.36
CA GLY A 211 -2.22 2.33 15.66
C GLY A 211 -2.39 1.87 17.11
N LEU A 212 -1.30 1.60 17.85
CA LEU A 212 -1.38 1.30 19.29
C LEU A 212 -1.92 2.48 20.09
N TRP A 213 -1.64 3.72 19.70
CA TRP A 213 -2.26 4.89 20.36
C TRP A 213 -3.77 4.91 20.15
N ALA A 214 -4.25 4.54 18.96
CA ALA A 214 -5.67 4.46 18.66
C ALA A 214 -6.38 3.39 19.50
N VAL A 215 -5.77 2.20 19.64
CA VAL A 215 -6.28 1.10 20.50
C VAL A 215 -6.27 1.49 21.98
N ARG A 216 -5.34 2.34 22.41
CA ARG A 216 -5.21 2.83 23.80
C ARG A 216 -6.07 4.07 24.09
N GLY A 217 -6.91 4.50 23.16
CA GLY A 217 -7.72 5.71 23.32
C GLY A 217 -6.91 7.02 23.40
N LYS A 218 -5.66 7.02 22.91
CA LYS A 218 -4.75 8.17 22.91
C LYS A 218 -4.69 8.91 21.56
N PHE A 219 -5.53 8.52 20.60
CA PHE A 219 -5.62 9.24 19.34
C PHE A 219 -6.32 10.60 19.54
N PRO A 220 -5.88 11.67 18.86
CA PRO A 220 -6.52 12.96 18.98
C PRO A 220 -8.00 12.91 18.57
N ALA A 221 -8.87 13.58 19.34
CA ALA A 221 -10.32 13.58 19.11
C ALA A 221 -10.70 14.13 17.71
N PHE A 222 -9.89 15.00 17.13
CA PHE A 222 -10.14 15.52 15.78
C PHE A 222 -10.10 14.44 14.69
N MET A 223 -9.43 13.30 14.93
CA MET A 223 -9.37 12.19 13.96
C MET A 223 -10.70 11.44 13.82
N ALA A 224 -11.58 11.53 14.82
CA ALA A 224 -12.92 10.96 14.78
C ALA A 224 -13.91 11.81 13.97
N LYS A 225 -13.59 13.08 13.67
CA LYS A 225 -14.45 13.96 12.88
C LYS A 225 -14.16 13.79 11.39
N SER A 226 -15.21 13.63 10.58
CA SER A 226 -15.10 13.72 9.13
C SER A 226 -15.10 15.19 8.70
N ARG A 227 -14.19 15.57 7.82
CA ARG A 227 -14.05 16.91 7.24
C ARG A 227 -14.41 16.91 5.76
N VAL A 228 -13.99 15.89 5.04
CA VAL A 228 -14.20 15.75 3.58
C VAL A 228 -14.88 14.42 3.30
N ARG A 229 -16.22 14.41 3.38
CA ARG A 229 -17.04 13.20 3.20
C ARG A 229 -16.78 12.43 1.89
N PRO A 230 -16.54 13.09 0.73
CA PRO A 230 -16.19 12.39 -0.50
C PRO A 230 -14.89 11.58 -0.39
N LEU A 231 -13.84 12.16 0.21
CA LEU A 231 -12.58 11.44 0.43
C LEU A 231 -12.77 10.28 1.40
N ALA A 232 -13.56 10.46 2.46
CA ALA A 232 -13.91 9.38 3.37
C ALA A 232 -14.61 8.23 2.63
N PHE A 233 -15.51 8.55 1.68
CA PHE A 233 -16.18 7.54 0.86
C PHE A 233 -15.19 6.77 -0.02
N VAL A 234 -14.31 7.47 -0.72
CA VAL A 234 -13.26 6.86 -1.55
C VAL A 234 -12.37 5.95 -0.71
N GLY A 235 -11.91 6.41 0.47
CA GLY A 235 -11.06 5.60 1.34
C GLY A 235 -11.74 4.36 1.94
N ARG A 236 -13.07 4.39 2.11
CA ARG A 236 -13.85 3.20 2.52
C ARG A 236 -13.93 2.14 1.43
N HIS A 237 -13.93 2.57 0.16
CA HIS A 237 -14.00 1.69 -1.01
C HIS A 237 -12.64 1.54 -1.71
N ALA A 238 -11.56 1.87 -1.01
CA ALA A 238 -10.20 1.92 -1.56
C ALA A 238 -9.80 0.64 -2.31
N LEU A 239 -10.13 -0.55 -1.77
CA LEU A 239 -9.81 -1.82 -2.44
C LEU A 239 -10.56 -1.97 -3.77
N LEU A 240 -11.86 -1.65 -3.81
CA LEU A 240 -12.64 -1.76 -5.04
C LEU A 240 -12.14 -0.76 -6.10
N ILE A 241 -11.84 0.47 -5.69
CA ILE A 241 -11.29 1.48 -6.58
C ILE A 241 -9.90 1.05 -7.08
N TYR A 242 -9.05 0.51 -6.20
CA TYR A 242 -7.75 -0.06 -6.58
C TYR A 242 -7.92 -1.19 -7.61
N ILE A 243 -8.93 -2.03 -7.49
CA ILE A 243 -9.13 -3.14 -8.44
C ILE A 243 -9.61 -2.63 -9.80
N LEU A 244 -10.49 -1.63 -9.81
CA LEU A 244 -11.20 -1.20 -11.01
C LEU A 244 -10.54 -0.04 -11.75
N HIS A 245 -9.65 0.73 -11.11
CA HIS A 245 -9.13 1.96 -11.73
C HIS A 245 -8.40 1.69 -13.05
N GLN A 246 -7.51 0.68 -13.14
CA GLN A 246 -6.74 0.44 -14.37
C GLN A 246 -7.63 0.03 -15.55
N PRO A 247 -8.55 -0.95 -15.43
CA PRO A 247 -9.47 -1.28 -16.52
C PRO A 247 -10.40 -0.12 -16.91
N VAL A 248 -10.89 0.63 -15.93
CA VAL A 248 -11.76 1.79 -16.17
C VAL A 248 -11.01 2.90 -16.89
N LEU A 249 -9.80 3.26 -16.45
CA LEU A 249 -8.96 4.27 -17.10
C LEU A 249 -8.64 3.87 -18.55
N TYR A 250 -8.22 2.62 -18.76
CA TYR A 250 -7.95 2.10 -20.10
C TYR A 250 -9.19 2.17 -21.01
N GLY A 251 -10.35 1.73 -20.52
CA GLY A 251 -11.61 1.79 -21.28
C GLY A 251 -12.05 3.22 -21.60
N LEU A 252 -11.94 4.14 -20.63
CA LEU A 252 -12.29 5.55 -20.83
C LEU A 252 -11.40 6.22 -21.88
N PHE A 253 -10.08 6.04 -21.80
CA PHE A 253 -9.16 6.62 -22.79
C PHE A 253 -9.31 5.98 -24.16
N SER A 254 -9.58 4.67 -24.23
CA SER A 254 -9.87 3.98 -25.50
C SER A 254 -11.12 4.54 -26.17
N LEU A 255 -12.19 4.79 -25.39
CA LEU A 255 -13.42 5.41 -25.89
C LEU A 255 -13.17 6.84 -26.39
N VAL A 256 -12.42 7.66 -25.64
CA VAL A 256 -12.07 9.03 -26.05
C VAL A 256 -11.28 9.01 -27.35
N GLN A 257 -10.27 8.14 -27.48
CA GLN A 257 -9.47 8.02 -28.70
C GLN A 257 -10.34 7.60 -29.90
N TRP A 258 -11.24 6.64 -29.71
CA TRP A 258 -12.16 6.20 -30.75
C TRP A 258 -13.09 7.35 -31.21
N ILE A 259 -13.63 8.15 -30.28
CA ILE A 259 -14.45 9.32 -30.61
C ILE A 259 -13.64 10.35 -31.40
N ILE A 260 -12.40 10.63 -30.99
CA ILE A 260 -11.53 11.59 -31.69
C ILE A 260 -11.30 11.12 -33.14
N GLN A 261 -11.00 9.83 -33.34
CA GLN A 261 -10.79 9.24 -34.66
C GLN A 261 -12.07 9.21 -35.52
N ALA A 262 -13.24 9.09 -34.90
CA ALA A 262 -14.51 9.07 -35.62
C ALA A 262 -14.96 10.47 -36.11
N VAL A 263 -14.41 11.54 -35.53
CA VAL A 263 -14.77 12.93 -35.83
C VAL A 263 -13.69 13.66 -36.64
N SER A 264 -12.46 13.13 -36.68
CA SER A 264 -11.34 13.61 -37.52
C SER A 264 -11.36 13.01 -38.92
#